data_AF-A0A5Z1UT53-F1
#
_entry.id   AF-A0A5Z1UT53-F1
#
_cell.length_a   1.000
_cell.length_b   1.000
_cell.length_c   1.000
_cell.angle_alpha   90.00
_cell.angle_beta   90.00
_cell.angle_gamma   90.00
#
_symmetry.space_group_name_H-M   'P 1'
#
loop_
_entity.id
_entity.type
_entity.pdbx_description
1 polymer ?
#
loop_
_entity_poly.entity_id
_entity_poly.type
_entity_poly.pdbx_seq_one_letter_code
_entity_poly.pdbx_strand_id
1 'polypeptide(L)'
;MTCYLHIGTMKTGTSSIQDFLYKNQNLLKIQKTLYPNSIKNSWHLNDHNPFAHAIEYFLEQANFSSLDSYLKPLKQEINNSHSNKVIVSTENIQFLLYNEKYIQELQIILKNLG
;
A
#
# COMPACT_ATOMS: atom_id res chain seq x y z
N MET A 1 13.89 3.17 0.96
CA MET A 1 12.75 3.60 1.82
C MET A 1 12.36 2.49 2.81
N THR A 2 11.69 2.80 3.92
CA THR A 2 11.04 1.78 4.78
C THR A 2 9.55 1.70 4.49
N CYS A 3 9.05 0.52 4.10
CA CYS A 3 7.61 0.28 3.93
C CYS A 3 7.05 -0.45 5.16
N TYR A 4 6.10 0.18 5.85
CA TYR A 4 5.26 -0.46 6.86
C TYR A 4 3.99 -0.97 6.19
N LEU A 5 3.87 -2.28 6.05
CA LEU A 5 2.67 -2.91 5.54
C LEU A 5 1.79 -3.33 6.73
N HIS A 6 0.66 -2.65 6.90
CA HIS A 6 -0.40 -3.09 7.80
C HIS A 6 -1.28 -4.12 7.08
N ILE A 7 -1.14 -5.37 7.50
CA ILE A 7 -1.94 -6.51 7.08
C ILE A 7 -3.17 -6.56 8.00
N GLY A 8 -4.25 -5.92 7.58
CA GLY A 8 -5.52 -5.94 8.30
C GLY A 8 -6.30 -7.21 8.02
N THR A 9 -7.18 -7.60 8.95
CA THR A 9 -8.25 -8.57 8.68
C THR A 9 -9.59 -7.86 8.85
N MET A 10 -10.60 -8.26 8.09
CA MET A 10 -11.94 -7.70 8.25
C MET A 10 -12.45 -7.90 9.68
N LYS A 11 -13.16 -6.91 10.21
CA LYS A 11 -13.79 -6.95 11.55
C LYS A 11 -12.82 -7.00 12.74
N THR A 12 -11.53 -6.69 12.54
CA THR A 12 -10.54 -6.59 13.62
C THR A 12 -10.13 -5.14 13.96
N GLY A 13 -11.00 -4.16 13.68
CA GLY A 13 -10.72 -2.74 13.92
C GLY A 13 -9.82 -2.07 12.86
N THR A 14 -9.58 -2.73 11.72
CA THR A 14 -8.75 -2.22 10.64
C THR A 14 -9.18 -0.84 10.14
N SER A 15 -10.49 -0.61 9.94
CA SER A 15 -11.00 0.68 9.49
C SER A 15 -10.70 1.81 10.48
N SER A 16 -10.69 1.52 11.80
CA SER A 16 -10.28 2.50 12.81
C SER A 16 -8.82 2.91 12.68
N ILE A 17 -7.93 1.94 12.38
CA ILE A 17 -6.50 2.21 12.13
C ILE A 17 -6.33 3.02 10.84
N GLN A 18 -7.00 2.64 9.76
CA GLN A 18 -6.95 3.34 8.47
C GLN A 18 -7.44 4.79 8.57
N ASP A 19 -8.59 5.00 9.22
CA ASP A 19 -9.14 6.34 9.46
C ASP A 19 -8.22 7.18 10.34
N PHE A 20 -7.62 6.57 11.38
CA PHE A 20 -6.67 7.25 12.24
C PHE A 20 -5.44 7.70 11.44
N LEU A 21 -4.84 6.82 10.64
CA LEU A 21 -3.67 7.15 9.83
C LEU A 21 -3.98 8.27 8.81
N TYR A 22 -5.11 8.17 8.12
CA TYR A 22 -5.53 9.16 7.13
C TYR A 22 -5.80 10.53 7.75
N LYS A 23 -6.57 10.60 8.84
CA LYS A 23 -6.86 11.87 9.55
C LYS A 23 -5.59 12.55 10.06
N ASN A 24 -4.55 11.78 10.36
CA ASN A 24 -3.27 12.26 10.87
C ASN A 24 -2.17 12.36 9.80
N GLN A 25 -2.48 12.28 8.50
CA GLN A 25 -1.48 12.27 7.42
C GLN A 25 -0.54 13.48 7.44
N ASN A 26 -1.03 14.66 7.86
CA ASN A 26 -0.19 15.86 7.99
C ASN A 26 0.85 15.72 9.11
N LEU A 27 0.47 15.11 10.23
CA LEU A 27 1.39 14.82 11.34
C LEU A 27 2.41 13.74 10.94
N LEU A 28 1.97 12.70 10.21
CA LEU A 28 2.86 11.68 9.66
C LEU A 28 3.89 12.31 8.70
N LYS A 29 3.47 13.24 7.85
CA LYS A 29 4.35 13.94 6.91
C LYS A 29 5.44 14.75 7.62
N ILE A 30 5.11 15.45 8.72
CA ILE A 30 6.11 16.13 9.57
C ILE A 30 7.16 15.14 10.08
N GLN A 31 6.75 13.90 10.36
CA GLN A 31 7.62 12.79 10.79
C GLN A 31 8.25 12.00 9.63
N LYS A 32 8.27 12.58 8.41
CA LYS A 32 8.81 11.94 7.19
C LYS A 32 8.17 10.58 6.86
N THR A 33 6.88 10.45 7.18
CA THR A 33 6.08 9.25 6.94
C THR A 33 4.92 9.57 6.02
N LEU A 34 4.83 8.84 4.91
CA LEU A 34 3.76 8.98 3.92
C LEU A 34 2.64 7.97 4.19
N TYR A 35 1.40 8.45 4.28
CA TYR A 35 0.20 7.64 4.07
C TYR A 35 -0.35 8.01 2.68
N PRO A 36 -0.15 7.16 1.65
CA PRO A 36 -0.29 7.56 0.25
C PRO A 36 -1.75 7.73 -0.18
N ASN A 37 -2.05 8.87 -0.80
CA ASN A 37 -3.36 9.12 -1.40
C ASN A 37 -3.49 8.53 -2.81
N SER A 38 -2.38 8.31 -3.51
CA SER A 38 -2.35 7.79 -4.89
C SER A 38 -2.92 6.38 -5.07
N ILE A 39 -2.90 5.58 -4.00
CA ILE A 39 -3.44 4.20 -3.96
C ILE A 39 -4.63 4.07 -3.00
N LYS A 40 -5.12 5.20 -2.48
CA LYS A 40 -6.30 5.22 -1.61
C LYS A 40 -7.53 4.81 -2.38
N ASN A 41 -8.43 4.10 -1.70
CA ASN A 41 -9.77 3.87 -2.22
C ASN A 41 -10.45 5.20 -2.62
N SER A 42 -11.04 5.22 -3.81
CA SER A 42 -11.69 6.40 -4.40
C SER A 42 -13.00 6.79 -3.70
N TRP A 43 -13.58 5.89 -2.91
CA TRP A 43 -14.83 6.12 -2.19
C TRP A 43 -14.59 6.62 -0.74
N HIS A 44 -15.48 6.24 0.17
CA HIS A 44 -15.50 6.67 1.57
C HIS A 44 -14.44 5.98 2.45
N LEU A 45 -13.76 4.97 1.93
CA LEU A 45 -12.75 4.22 2.69
C LEU A 45 -11.39 4.91 2.61
N ASN A 46 -10.68 4.88 3.73
CA ASN A 46 -9.33 5.42 3.87
C ASN A 46 -8.27 4.31 3.80
N ASP A 47 -8.63 3.16 3.22
CA ASP A 47 -7.76 2.01 3.02
C ASP A 47 -6.95 2.10 1.71
N HIS A 48 -6.04 1.15 1.55
CA HIS A 48 -5.33 0.87 0.31
C HIS A 48 -5.70 -0.49 -0.28
N ASN A 49 -6.92 -0.99 -0.05
CA ASN A 49 -7.37 -2.27 -0.63
C ASN A 49 -7.22 -2.36 -2.17
N PRO A 50 -7.36 -1.27 -2.95
CA PRO A 50 -7.02 -1.29 -4.38
C PRO A 50 -5.58 -1.74 -4.67
N PHE A 51 -4.63 -1.45 -3.77
CA PHE A 51 -3.24 -1.92 -3.90
C PHE A 51 -3.17 -3.43 -3.79
N ALA A 52 -3.84 -4.03 -2.79
CA ALA A 52 -3.85 -5.49 -2.63
C ALA A 52 -4.43 -6.18 -3.89
N HIS A 53 -5.53 -5.67 -4.44
CA HIS A 53 -6.13 -6.20 -5.67
C HIS A 53 -5.23 -6.06 -6.90
N ALA A 54 -4.51 -4.94 -7.04
CA ALA A 54 -3.57 -4.76 -8.15
C ALA A 54 -2.40 -5.75 -8.07
N ILE A 55 -1.89 -6.02 -6.87
CA ILE A 55 -0.80 -7.00 -6.66
C ILE A 55 -1.33 -8.42 -6.91
N GLU A 56 -2.50 -8.77 -6.38
CA GLU A 56 -3.15 -10.08 -6.61
C GLU A 56 -3.32 -10.34 -8.11
N TYR A 57 -3.92 -9.39 -8.84
CA TYR A 57 -4.09 -9.49 -10.29
C TYR A 57 -2.75 -9.68 -11.02
N PHE A 58 -1.71 -8.95 -10.62
CA PHE A 58 -0.38 -9.10 -11.19
C PHE A 58 0.22 -10.50 -10.92
N LEU A 59 0.14 -11.00 -9.69
CA LEU A 59 0.73 -12.28 -9.30
C LEU A 59 0.01 -13.48 -9.91
N GLU A 60 -1.29 -13.36 -10.16
CA GLU A 60 -2.09 -14.39 -10.82
C GLU A 60 -1.96 -14.38 -12.35
N GLN A 61 -1.90 -13.20 -12.97
CA GLN A 61 -1.91 -13.06 -14.44
C GLN A 61 -0.56 -12.72 -15.09
N ALA A 62 0.49 -12.50 -14.29
CA ALA A 62 1.84 -12.15 -14.74
C ALA A 62 1.92 -10.91 -15.68
N ASN A 63 1.01 -9.93 -15.53
CA ASN A 63 0.93 -8.76 -16.41
C ASN A 63 1.70 -7.54 -15.84
N PHE A 64 3.02 -7.53 -16.04
CA PHE A 64 3.94 -6.49 -15.54
C PHE A 64 3.58 -5.05 -15.98
N SER A 65 3.22 -4.84 -17.25
CA SER A 65 2.94 -3.51 -17.80
C SER A 65 1.75 -2.82 -17.10
N SER A 66 0.77 -3.62 -16.66
CA SER A 66 -0.39 -3.11 -15.92
C SER A 66 -0.01 -2.64 -14.50
N LEU A 67 0.88 -3.38 -13.83
CA LEU A 67 1.31 -3.06 -12.48
C LEU A 67 2.17 -1.79 -12.45
N ASP A 68 3.12 -1.64 -13.37
CA ASP A 68 3.96 -0.43 -13.42
C ASP A 68 3.12 0.83 -13.67
N SER A 69 2.11 0.73 -14.52
CA SER A 69 1.16 1.82 -14.77
C SER A 69 0.38 2.18 -13.51
N TYR A 70 -0.09 1.18 -12.75
CA TYR A 70 -0.77 1.38 -11.48
C TYR A 70 0.12 1.98 -10.39
N LEU A 71 1.39 1.55 -10.30
CA LEU A 71 2.32 2.00 -9.26
C LEU A 71 2.97 3.35 -9.58
N LYS A 72 2.90 3.84 -10.83
CA LYS A 72 3.52 5.11 -11.22
C LYS A 72 3.08 6.32 -10.37
N PRO A 73 1.77 6.54 -10.09
CA PRO A 73 1.34 7.60 -9.18
C PRO A 73 1.91 7.47 -7.77
N LEU A 74 2.01 6.24 -7.24
CA LEU A 74 2.59 5.97 -5.93
C LEU A 74 4.09 6.30 -5.89
N LYS A 75 4.86 5.87 -6.90
CA LYS A 75 6.28 6.20 -7.02
C LYS A 75 6.49 7.72 -7.08
N GLN A 76 5.64 8.43 -7.83
CA GLN A 76 5.68 9.90 -7.90
C GLN A 76 5.34 10.55 -6.55
N GLU A 77 4.31 10.07 -5.86
CA GLU A 77 3.93 10.59 -4.53
C GLU A 77 5.05 10.36 -3.50
N ILE A 78 5.65 9.17 -3.48
CA ILE A 78 6.81 8.84 -2.62
C ILE A 78 7.95 9.83 -2.88
N ASN A 79 8.37 9.98 -4.14
CA ASN A 79 9.47 10.85 -4.53
C ASN A 79 9.23 12.33 -4.18
N ASN A 80 8.00 12.81 -4.39
CA ASN A 80 7.61 14.19 -4.10
C ASN A 80 7.40 14.47 -2.61
N SER A 81 7.15 13.44 -1.79
CA SER A 81 6.87 13.60 -0.37
C SER A 81 8.10 13.91 0.48
N HIS A 82 9.31 13.61 -0.02
CA HIS A 82 10.56 13.57 0.75
C HIS A 82 10.49 12.68 2.01
N SER A 83 9.51 11.77 2.08
CA SER A 83 9.36 10.82 3.17
C SER A 83 10.32 9.65 2.99
N ASN A 84 10.90 9.16 4.09
CA ASN A 84 11.72 7.95 4.07
C ASN A 84 10.96 6.71 4.52
N LYS A 85 9.72 6.90 5.01
CA LYS A 85 8.79 5.85 5.43
C LYS A 85 7.49 5.97 4.65
N VAL A 86 6.90 4.83 4.28
CA VAL A 86 5.55 4.74 3.73
C VAL A 86 4.74 3.73 4.53
N ILE A 87 3.47 4.03 4.79
CA ILE A 87 2.53 3.10 5.42
C ILE A 87 1.50 2.68 4.38
N VAL A 88 1.42 1.37 4.10
CA VAL A 88 0.39 0.79 3.24
C VAL A 88 -0.54 -0.06 4.10
N SER A 89 -1.86 0.17 4.06
CA SER A 89 -2.84 -0.45 4.97
C SER A 89 -3.95 -1.14 4.19
N THR A 90 -4.00 -2.47 4.27
CA THR A 90 -4.84 -3.31 3.40
C THR A 90 -5.46 -4.47 4.18
N GLU A 91 -6.77 -4.66 4.06
CA GLU A 91 -7.51 -5.78 4.69
C GLU A 91 -7.39 -7.09 3.91
N ASN A 92 -7.27 -7.00 2.58
CA ASN A 92 -7.34 -8.18 1.72
C ASN A 92 -5.98 -8.83 1.45
N ILE A 93 -4.87 -8.16 1.77
CA ILE A 93 -3.54 -8.67 1.40
C ILE A 93 -3.17 -9.97 2.15
N GLN A 94 -3.82 -10.25 3.28
CA GLN A 94 -3.61 -11.49 4.02
C GLN A 94 -4.03 -12.73 3.21
N PHE A 95 -5.05 -12.61 2.36
CA PHE A 95 -5.47 -13.69 1.46
C PHE A 95 -4.46 -13.96 0.35
N LEU A 96 -3.67 -12.95 -0.03
CA LEU A 96 -2.63 -13.06 -1.04
C LEU A 96 -1.34 -13.67 -0.48
N LEU A 97 -0.98 -13.36 0.78
CA LEU A 97 0.29 -13.75 1.38
C LEU A 97 0.27 -15.17 2.00
N TYR A 98 -0.36 -16.12 1.32
CA TYR A 98 -0.53 -17.49 1.81
C TYR A 98 0.65 -18.43 1.54
N ASN A 99 1.64 -18.00 0.75
CA ASN A 99 2.85 -18.76 0.46
C ASN A 99 4.08 -17.86 0.38
N GLU A 100 5.26 -18.47 0.54
CA GLU A 100 6.54 -17.75 0.56
C GLU A 100 6.83 -17.03 -0.76
N LYS A 101 6.49 -17.64 -1.91
CA LYS A 101 6.70 -17.04 -3.22
C LYS A 101 6.01 -15.68 -3.33
N TYR A 102 4.74 -15.57 -2.93
CA TYR A 102 4.00 -14.30 -2.99
C TYR A 102 4.52 -13.25 -2.00
N ILE A 103 5.05 -13.67 -0.84
CA ILE A 103 5.74 -12.77 0.08
C ILE A 103 7.02 -12.23 -0.56
N GLN A 104 7.82 -13.08 -1.21
CA GLN A 104 9.05 -12.69 -1.89
C GLN A 104 8.77 -11.73 -3.07
N GLU A 105 7.76 -12.02 -3.89
CA GLU A 105 7.35 -11.15 -5.00
C GLU A 105 6.85 -9.79 -4.50
N LEU A 106 6.00 -9.75 -3.48
CA LEU A 106 5.57 -8.49 -2.87
C LEU A 106 6.78 -7.71 -2.33
N GLN A 107 7.75 -8.38 -1.71
CA GLN A 107 8.97 -7.74 -1.24
C GLN A 107 9.76 -7.09 -2.39
N ILE A 108 9.88 -7.76 -3.54
CA ILE A 108 10.53 -7.21 -4.74
C ILE A 108 9.78 -5.97 -5.22
N ILE A 109 8.45 -6.04 -5.33
CA ILE A 109 7.61 -4.92 -5.74
C ILE A 109 7.80 -3.72 -4.80
N LEU A 110 7.73 -3.94 -3.49
CA LEU A 110 7.88 -2.87 -2.49
C LEU A 110 9.29 -2.26 -2.50
N LYS A 111 10.34 -3.05 -2.72
CA LYS A 111 11.72 -2.55 -2.88
C LYS A 111 11.87 -1.65 -4.12
N ASN A 112 11.08 -1.89 -5.16
CA ASN A 112 11.11 -1.12 -6.41
C ASN A 112 10.26 0.17 -6.38
N LEU A 113 9.62 0.49 -5.25
CA LEU A 113 8.84 1.73 -5.11
C LEU A 113 9.69 2.97 -4.80
N GLY A 114 10.91 2.80 -4.26
CA GLY A 114 11.77 3.91 -3.83
C GLY A 114 13.08 3.50 -3.18
#